data_AF-X6MZC1-F1
#
_entry.id   AF-X6MZC1-F1
#
_cell.length_a   1.000
_cell.length_b   1.000
_cell.length_c   1.000
_cell.angle_alpha   90.00
_cell.angle_beta   90.00
_cell.angle_gamma   90.00
#
_symmetry.space_group_name_H-M   'P 1'
#
loop_
_entity.id
_entity.type
_entity.pdbx_description
1 polymer ?
#
loop_
_entity_poly.entity_id
_entity_poly.type
_entity_poly.pdbx_seq_one_letter_code
_entity_poly.pdbx_strand_id
1 'polypeptide(L)'
;MFVELDECEASCRCSLYYAHFEREFLEETHSFYGNESEMYITQNSVPEYLIRAEKRLIEEHERADAYIPKHDTKHALIKAVEFELIGRYKETLVD
;
A
#
# COMPACT_ATOMS: atom_id res chain seq x y z
N MET A 1 18.87 -14.47 5.56
CA MET A 1 19.72 -13.41 6.14
C MET A 1 18.88 -12.74 7.21
N PHE A 2 18.97 -13.24 8.44
CA PHE A 2 18.33 -12.63 9.61
C PHE A 2 19.20 -11.45 10.00
N VAL A 3 18.65 -10.24 9.95
CA VAL A 3 19.36 -9.07 10.46
C VAL A 3 19.21 -9.13 11.98
N GLU A 4 20.24 -9.64 12.66
CA GLU A 4 20.39 -9.44 14.10
C GLU A 4 20.64 -7.95 14.32
N LEU A 5 19.58 -7.22 14.67
CA LEU A 5 19.69 -5.84 15.12
C LEU A 5 20.03 -5.87 16.61
N ASP A 6 21.33 -5.78 16.85
CA ASP A 6 21.95 -5.61 18.14
C ASP A 6 21.47 -4.33 18.84
N GLU A 7 21.56 -4.37 20.17
CA GLU A 7 20.90 -3.54 21.18
C GLU A 7 20.83 -2.02 20.91
N CYS A 8 19.62 -1.47 20.73
CA CYS A 8 19.36 -0.03 20.89
C CYS A 8 17.91 0.21 21.34
N GLU A 9 17.71 0.94 22.45
CA GLU A 9 16.45 1.11 23.18
C GLU A 9 15.21 1.44 22.30
N ALA A 10 14.04 0.98 22.78
CA ALA A 10 12.76 1.02 22.07
C ALA A 10 12.35 2.40 21.52
N SER A 11 12.87 3.50 22.08
CA SER A 11 12.56 4.87 21.62
C SER A 11 13.22 5.25 20.29
N CYS A 12 14.37 4.68 19.92
CA CYS A 12 15.10 5.03 18.69
C CYS A 12 14.72 4.11 17.50
N ARG A 13 14.21 2.90 17.78
CA ARG A 13 13.81 1.92 16.76
C ARG A 13 12.55 2.31 16.01
N CYS A 14 11.61 3.02 16.65
CA CYS A 14 10.46 3.56 15.92
C CYS A 14 10.92 4.61 14.90
N SER A 15 11.74 5.59 15.30
CA SER A 15 12.17 6.67 14.40
C SER A 15 12.99 6.19 13.21
N LEU A 16 13.88 5.21 13.38
CA LEU A 16 14.69 4.69 12.27
C LEU A 16 13.85 3.94 11.23
N TYR A 17 12.92 3.09 11.68
CA TYR A 17 12.00 2.41 10.76
C TYR A 17 11.14 3.41 9.98
N TYR A 18 10.57 4.40 10.67
CA TYR A 18 9.77 5.46 10.03
C TYR A 18 10.63 6.24 9.01
N ALA A 19 11.85 6.63 9.38
CA ALA A 19 12.71 7.49 8.57
C ALA A 19 13.35 6.77 7.36
N HIS A 20 13.71 5.50 7.49
CA HIS A 20 14.48 4.77 6.47
C HIS A 20 13.69 3.74 5.67
N PHE A 21 12.50 3.36 6.13
CA PHE A 21 11.70 2.36 5.41
C PHE A 21 10.30 2.88 5.13
N GLU A 22 9.52 3.17 6.17
CA GLU A 22 8.08 3.35 6.03
C GLU A 22 7.69 4.51 5.12
N ARG A 23 8.36 5.66 5.23
CA ARG A 23 8.07 6.82 4.38
C ARG A 23 8.29 6.48 2.90
N GLU A 24 9.49 6.00 2.54
CA GLU A 24 9.83 5.69 1.15
C GLU A 24 8.97 4.52 0.63
N PHE A 25 8.70 3.53 1.48
CA PHE A 25 7.82 2.40 1.16
C PHE A 25 6.40 2.86 0.81
N LEU A 26 5.81 3.78 1.58
CA LEU A 26 4.47 4.31 1.31
C LEU A 26 4.47 5.24 0.09
N GLU A 27 5.50 6.06 -0.11
CA GLU A 27 5.63 6.92 -1.30
C GLU A 27 5.70 6.08 -2.59
N GLU A 28 6.52 5.02 -2.60
CA GLU A 28 6.60 4.09 -3.73
C GLU A 28 5.30 3.30 -3.92
N THR A 29 4.61 2.94 -2.83
CA THR A 29 3.28 2.31 -2.90
C THR A 29 2.28 3.22 -3.62
N HIS A 30 2.21 4.50 -3.24
CA HIS A 30 1.35 5.48 -3.90
C HIS A 30 1.68 5.62 -5.39
N SER A 31 2.96 5.73 -5.73
CA SER A 31 3.41 5.81 -7.12
C SER A 31 3.02 4.58 -7.93
N PHE A 32 3.28 3.39 -7.39
CA PHE A 32 2.99 2.13 -8.08
C PHE A 32 1.49 1.94 -8.33
N TYR A 33 0.66 2.03 -7.28
CA TYR A 33 -0.78 1.82 -7.41
C TYR A 33 -1.47 2.95 -8.16
N GLY A 34 -1.00 4.20 -8.04
CA GLY A 34 -1.50 5.33 -8.80
C GLY A 34 -1.27 5.17 -10.31
N ASN A 35 -0.06 4.75 -10.71
CA ASN A 35 0.25 4.51 -12.12
C ASN A 35 -0.53 3.31 -12.69
N GLU A 36 -0.63 2.21 -11.91
CA GLU A 36 -1.41 1.06 -12.32
C GLU A 36 -2.90 1.41 -12.47
N SER A 37 -3.46 2.14 -11.50
CA SER A 37 -4.88 2.48 -11.48
C SER A 37 -5.26 3.40 -12.64
N GLU A 38 -4.44 4.43 -12.90
CA GLU A 38 -4.64 5.36 -14.02
C GLU A 38 -4.59 4.64 -15.37
N MET A 39 -3.60 3.75 -15.55
CA MET A 39 -3.50 2.97 -16.79
C MET A 39 -4.71 2.04 -16.95
N TYR A 40 -5.17 1.40 -15.87
CA TYR A 40 -6.21 0.39 -15.98
C TYR A 40 -7.60 1.01 -16.16
N ILE A 41 -7.92 2.09 -15.43
CA ILE A 41 -9.24 2.73 -15.53
C ILE A 41 -9.45 3.42 -16.88
N THR A 42 -8.37 3.89 -17.52
CA THR A 42 -8.44 4.52 -18.84
C THR A 42 -8.57 3.52 -19.98
N GLN A 43 -8.18 2.26 -19.76
CA GLN A 43 -8.13 1.22 -20.80
C GLN A 43 -9.24 0.17 -20.70
N ASN A 44 -9.98 0.12 -19.58
CA ASN A 44 -10.94 -0.94 -19.29
C ASN A 44 -12.28 -0.35 -18.82
N SER A 45 -13.33 -1.17 -18.84
CA SER A 45 -14.63 -0.76 -18.30
C SER A 45 -14.61 -0.72 -16.76
N VAL A 46 -15.54 0.04 -16.16
CA VAL A 46 -15.68 0.14 -14.70
C VAL A 46 -15.83 -1.23 -14.01
N PRO A 47 -16.65 -2.19 -14.50
CA PRO A 47 -16.73 -3.51 -13.88
C PRO A 47 -15.41 -4.28 -13.90
N GLU A 48 -14.69 -4.25 -15.03
CA GLU A 48 -13.38 -4.90 -15.16
C GLU A 48 -12.35 -4.26 -14.23
N TYR A 49 -12.40 -2.93 -14.10
CA TYR A 49 -11.58 -2.17 -13.17
C TYR A 49 -11.83 -2.58 -11.72
N LEU A 50 -13.09 -2.64 -11.30
CA LEU A 50 -13.46 -3.00 -9.92
C LEU A 50 -13.04 -4.42 -9.55
N ILE A 51 -13.20 -5.39 -10.46
CA ILE A 51 -12.72 -6.77 -10.26
C ILE A 51 -11.21 -6.79 -10.02
N ARG A 52 -10.45 -6.00 -10.80
CA ARG A 52 -9.00 -5.91 -10.61
C ARG A 52 -8.63 -5.20 -9.31
N ALA A 53 -9.33 -4.11 -8.96
CA ALA A 53 -9.11 -3.37 -7.74
C ALA A 53 -9.33 -4.24 -6.49
N GLU A 54 -10.41 -5.03 -6.47
CA GLU A 54 -10.69 -6.01 -5.40
C GLU A 54 -9.57 -7.05 -5.30
N LYS A 55 -9.17 -7.64 -6.43
CA LYS A 55 -8.06 -8.60 -6.45
C LYS A 55 -6.76 -7.99 -5.90
N ARG A 56 -6.43 -6.76 -6.30
CA ARG A 56 -5.23 -6.06 -5.81
C ARG A 56 -5.27 -5.78 -4.32
N LEU A 57 -6.43 -5.41 -3.79
CA LEU A 57 -6.61 -5.21 -2.35
C LEU A 57 -6.40 -6.51 -1.58
N ILE A 58 -6.96 -7.64 -2.04
CA ILE A 58 -6.77 -8.94 -1.40
C ILE A 58 -5.29 -9.34 -1.40
N GLU A 59 -4.63 -9.25 -2.57
CA GLU A 59 -3.19 -9.54 -2.70
C GLU A 59 -2.36 -8.68 -1.74
N GLU A 60 -2.72 -7.40 -1.58
CA GLU A 60 -1.96 -6.51 -0.70
C GLU A 60 -2.19 -6.78 0.78
N HIS A 61 -3.40 -7.14 1.18
CA HIS A 61 -3.66 -7.58 2.55
C HIS A 61 -2.83 -8.81 2.90
N GLU A 62 -2.83 -9.83 2.05
CA GLU A 62 -2.04 -11.04 2.24
C GLU A 62 -0.53 -10.73 2.30
N ARG A 63 -0.05 -9.84 1.41
CA ARG A 63 1.35 -9.41 1.38
C ARG A 63 1.74 -8.62 2.63
N ALA A 64 0.90 -7.68 3.04
CA ALA A 64 1.11 -6.89 4.24
C ALA A 64 1.19 -7.79 5.47
N ASP A 65 0.33 -8.80 5.54
CA ASP A 65 0.33 -9.76 6.65
C ASP A 65 1.57 -10.65 6.71
N ALA A 66 2.08 -11.07 5.56
CA ALA A 66 3.27 -11.89 5.46
C ALA A 66 4.57 -11.12 5.78
N TYR A 67 4.68 -9.85 5.37
CA TYR A 67 5.99 -9.17 5.33
C TYR A 67 6.14 -7.94 6.24
N ILE A 68 5.05 -7.29 6.64
CA ILE A 68 5.14 -6.05 7.42
C ILE A 68 4.95 -6.36 8.91
N PRO A 69 5.96 -6.15 9.77
CA PRO A 69 5.84 -6.51 11.18
C PRO A 69 5.01 -5.50 11.99
N LYS A 70 4.90 -4.25 11.55
CA LYS A 70 4.21 -3.19 12.28
C LYS A 70 2.76 -3.05 11.82
N HIS A 71 1.82 -3.13 12.76
CA HIS A 71 0.39 -2.97 12.51
C HIS A 71 0.05 -1.60 11.89
N ASP A 72 0.64 -0.51 12.38
CA ASP A 72 0.35 0.83 11.88
C ASP A 72 0.79 1.00 10.42
N THR A 73 1.93 0.42 10.05
CA THR A 73 2.43 0.42 8.68
C THR A 73 1.58 -0.43 7.74
N LYS A 74 1.10 -1.59 8.20
CA LYS A 74 0.12 -2.38 7.44
C LYS A 74 -1.13 -1.55 7.15
N HIS A 75 -1.66 -0.88 8.17
CA HIS A 75 -2.86 -0.04 8.01
C HIS A 75 -2.63 1.14 7.07
N ALA A 76 -1.47 1.80 7.17
CA ALA A 76 -1.10 2.88 6.27
C ALA A 76 -0.94 2.40 4.81
N LEU A 77 -0.31 1.24 4.61
CA LEU A 77 -0.16 0.60 3.30
C LEU A 77 -1.52 0.32 2.66
N ILE A 78 -2.42 -0.37 3.37
CA ILE A 78 -3.74 -0.70 2.84
C ILE A 78 -4.52 0.57 2.48
N LYS A 79 -4.50 1.58 3.34
CA LYS A 79 -5.14 2.87 3.05
C LYS A 79 -4.58 3.55 1.82
N ALA A 80 -3.26 3.50 1.61
CA ALA A 80 -2.64 4.05 0.41
C ALA A 80 -3.15 3.35 -0.85
N VAL A 81 -3.21 2.02 -0.82
CA VAL A 81 -3.72 1.21 -1.94
C VAL A 81 -5.21 1.45 -2.19
N GLU A 82 -6.04 1.48 -1.14
CA GLU A 82 -7.47 1.81 -1.24
C GLU A 82 -7.69 3.21 -1.82
N PHE A 83 -6.88 4.18 -1.42
CA PHE A 83 -6.95 5.54 -1.94
C PHE A 83 -6.64 5.59 -3.44
N GLU A 84 -5.53 4.98 -3.88
CA GLU A 84 -5.12 5.02 -5.29
C GLU A 84 -6.06 4.21 -6.20
N LEU A 85 -6.65 3.13 -5.70
CA LEU A 85 -7.56 2.27 -6.49
C LEU A 85 -9.01 2.75 -6.47
N ILE A 86 -9.54 3.18 -5.33
CA ILE A 86 -10.97 3.49 -5.17
C ILE A 86 -11.18 4.97 -4.89
N GLY A 87 -10.47 5.51 -3.90
CA GLY A 87 -10.67 6.88 -3.42
C GLY A 87 -10.50 7.94 -4.51
N ARG A 88 -9.49 7.76 -5.37
CA ARG A 88 -9.14 8.67 -6.46
C ARG A 88 -10.20 8.74 -7.58
N TYR A 89 -10.94 7.65 -7.80
CA TYR A 89 -11.90 7.53 -8.91
C TYR A 89 -13.35 7.41 -8.45
N LYS A 90 -13.63 7.70 -7.17
CA LYS A 90 -14.95 7.51 -6.54
C LYS A 90 -16.13 8.06 -7.35
N GLU A 91 -15.95 9.16 -8.10
CA GLU A 91 -17.00 9.76 -8.92
C GLU A 91 -17.25 8.90 -10.16
N THR A 92 -16.19 8.59 -10.91
CA THR A 92 -16.22 7.71 -12.09
C THR A 92 -16.73 6.30 -11.80
N LEU A 93 -16.55 5.81 -10.57
CA LEU A 93 -17.00 4.47 -10.18
C LEU A 93 -18.48 4.40 -9.77
N VAL A 94 -19.12 5.54 -9.50
CA VAL A 94 -20.50 5.62 -9.01
C VAL A 94 -21.47 6.14 -10.08
N ASP A 95 -20.95 6.67 -11.19
CA ASP A 95 -21.70 7.02 -12.40
C ASP A 95 -22.23 5.79 -13.16
#